data_AF-A0AAJ1K689-F1
#
_entry.id   AF-A0AAJ1K689-F1
#
_cell.length_a   1.000
_cell.length_b   1.000
_cell.length_c   1.000
_cell.angle_alpha   90.00
_cell.angle_beta   90.00
_cell.angle_gamma   90.00
#
_symmetry.space_group_name_H-M   'P 1'
#
loop_
_entity.id
_entity.type
_entity.pdbx_description
1 polymer ?
#
loop_
_entity_poly.entity_id
_entity_poly.type
_entity_poly.pdbx_seq_one_letter_code
_entity_poly.pdbx_strand_id
1 'polypeptide(L)'
;MNLLEISLSTILLIIIVIVIRSLAIYRVSKRVFVFLWSLIVLRLITPFSIPESWNVFQQINTLQSKEIPHVVNVIRDGGNKVVSQTKLPIGNIEILYFLGVILILSYFITMYYHSHKKFTKLLPIENTYITTWKRTHALRRNISVKEAEKITSPLTYGIFKPVILLPKGFDWQNLDHVDYVFEHEFNHIKNFDVLKKLFLNIVVCIHWFNPFVWILYVLANRDIELACDERVVYKFGKNKKSEYATALLDIEEDRGLMNAFYSSFARNSIEERIVLIMKAKKNSIVVAVFASTILIGGLIYISSPLAIKATESDPVKLTDTQALENGADFHKEDMSYDEFKAWSDKQLEQTQKLVDSGKVSKETMELERKDYENILEEIKNGAKVSVSEYGDGEVVISSGNDEQYDAEINRNKDEITVNVKEKK
;
A
#
# COMPACT_ATOMS: atom_id res chain seq x y z
N MET A 1 -5.05 11.04 0.97
CA MET A 1 -4.95 9.69 0.41
C MET A 1 -6.29 9.00 0.56
N ASN A 2 -6.80 8.39 -0.51
CA ASN A 2 -8.01 7.55 -0.45
C ASN A 2 -7.74 6.26 0.34
N LEU A 3 -8.78 5.62 0.88
CA LEU A 3 -8.65 4.35 1.64
C LEU A 3 -7.92 3.27 0.82
N LEU A 4 -8.18 3.22 -0.49
CA LEU A 4 -7.50 2.31 -1.42
C LEU A 4 -6.00 2.60 -1.54
N GLU A 5 -5.59 3.86 -1.61
CA GLU A 5 -4.17 4.25 -1.66
C GLU A 5 -3.46 3.89 -0.35
N ILE A 6 -4.12 4.07 0.81
CA ILE A 6 -3.56 3.64 2.10
C ILE A 6 -3.41 2.12 2.14
N SER A 7 -4.42 1.39 1.68
CA SER A 7 -4.41 -0.08 1.64
C SER A 7 -3.34 -0.62 0.68
N LEU A 8 -3.17 0.00 -0.50
CA LEU A 8 -2.18 -0.41 -1.50
C LEU A 8 -0.76 -0.02 -1.10
N SER A 9 -0.55 1.21 -0.63
CA SER A 9 0.79 1.67 -0.20
C SER A 9 1.34 0.87 0.98
N THR A 10 0.46 0.36 1.86
CA THR A 10 0.87 -0.46 3.00
C THR A 10 1.21 -1.91 2.64
N ILE A 11 0.85 -2.40 1.44
CA ILE A 11 1.26 -3.75 0.97
C ILE A 11 2.78 -3.88 1.00
N LEU A 12 3.51 -2.88 0.52
CA LEU A 12 4.97 -2.89 0.51
C LEU A 12 5.53 -3.03 1.93
N LEU A 13 4.97 -2.31 2.90
CA LEU A 13 5.39 -2.39 4.32
C LEU A 13 5.10 -3.78 4.90
N ILE A 14 3.95 -4.36 4.58
CA ILE A 14 3.59 -5.73 5.02
C ILE A 14 4.60 -6.73 4.45
N ILE A 15 4.92 -6.65 3.16
CA ILE A 15 5.91 -7.52 2.51
C ILE A 15 7.29 -7.36 3.17
N ILE A 16 7.73 -6.13 3.43
CA ILE A 16 9.01 -5.87 4.12
C ILE A 16 9.03 -6.56 5.49
N VAL A 17 7.98 -6.44 6.29
CA VAL A 17 7.92 -7.12 7.60
C VAL A 17 7.90 -8.64 7.44
N ILE A 18 7.21 -9.20 6.45
CA ILE A 18 7.22 -10.64 6.16
C ILE A 18 8.63 -11.13 5.83
N VAL A 19 9.37 -10.41 4.98
CA VAL A 19 10.74 -10.75 4.60
C VAL A 19 11.68 -10.66 5.79
N ILE A 20 11.63 -9.55 6.54
CA ILE A 20 12.42 -9.39 7.77
C ILE A 20 12.11 -10.51 8.75
N ARG A 21 10.83 -10.84 8.94
CA ARG A 21 10.38 -11.96 9.77
C ARG A 21 11.00 -13.26 9.31
N SER A 22 10.87 -13.63 8.04
CA SER A 22 11.44 -14.86 7.50
C SER A 22 12.96 -14.99 7.75
N LEU A 23 13.71 -13.90 7.59
CA LEU A 23 15.17 -13.89 7.74
C LEU A 23 15.64 -13.81 9.20
N ALA A 24 14.91 -13.08 10.05
CA ALA A 24 15.37 -12.67 11.37
C ALA A 24 14.61 -13.34 12.53
N ILE A 25 13.61 -14.19 12.26
CA ILE A 25 12.77 -14.82 13.31
C ILE A 25 13.60 -15.56 14.38
N TYR A 26 14.75 -16.14 14.03
CA TYR A 26 15.61 -16.84 15.00
C TYR A 26 16.62 -15.94 15.73
N ARG A 27 16.80 -14.70 15.27
CA ARG A 27 17.84 -13.77 15.74
C ARG A 27 17.29 -12.55 16.48
N VAL A 28 15.99 -12.30 16.40
CA VAL A 28 15.34 -11.10 16.95
C VAL A 28 14.26 -11.49 17.96
N SER A 29 14.10 -10.65 18.99
CA SER A 29 13.02 -10.80 19.97
C SER A 29 11.67 -10.73 19.29
N LYS A 30 10.75 -11.60 19.68
CA LYS A 30 9.43 -11.72 19.07
C LYS A 30 8.57 -10.48 19.30
N ARG A 31 8.86 -9.73 20.36
CA ARG A 31 8.24 -8.42 20.63
C ARG A 31 8.53 -7.37 19.57
N VAL A 32 9.67 -7.48 18.88
CA VAL A 32 10.00 -6.55 17.79
C VAL A 32 9.00 -6.74 16.65
N PHE A 33 8.67 -7.98 16.28
CA PHE A 33 7.64 -8.22 15.26
C PHE A 33 6.26 -7.70 15.68
N VAL A 34 5.86 -7.92 16.94
CA VAL A 34 4.62 -7.33 17.47
C VAL A 34 4.63 -5.81 17.38
N PHE A 35 5.78 -5.17 17.65
CA PHE A 35 5.95 -3.72 17.50
C PHE A 35 5.87 -3.28 16.03
N LEU A 36 6.56 -3.96 15.11
CA LEU A 36 6.50 -3.67 13.67
C LEU A 36 5.08 -3.79 13.13
N TRP A 37 4.35 -4.85 13.49
CA TRP A 37 2.94 -4.99 13.14
C TRP A 37 2.08 -3.87 13.73
N SER A 38 2.35 -3.45 14.96
CA SER A 38 1.63 -2.34 15.60
C SER A 38 1.82 -1.02 14.84
N LEU A 39 2.99 -0.78 14.25
CA LEU A 39 3.24 0.40 13.42
C LEU A 39 2.43 0.37 12.11
N ILE A 40 2.33 -0.79 11.46
CA ILE A 40 1.51 -0.96 10.25
C ILE A 40 0.02 -0.82 10.58
N VAL A 41 -0.43 -1.44 11.68
CA VAL A 41 -1.82 -1.32 12.18
C VAL A 41 -2.15 0.14 12.47
N LEU A 42 -1.25 0.87 13.14
CA LEU A 42 -1.44 2.29 13.40
C LEU A 42 -1.60 3.07 12.10
N ARG A 43 -0.75 2.81 11.09
CA ARG A 43 -0.86 3.45 9.76
C ARG A 43 -2.16 3.10 9.03
N LEU A 44 -2.64 1.87 9.14
CA LEU A 44 -3.89 1.41 8.50
C LEU A 44 -5.14 2.01 9.18
N ILE A 45 -5.04 2.36 10.46
CA ILE A 45 -6.12 3.00 11.24
C ILE A 45 -6.07 4.52 11.11
N THR A 46 -4.89 5.15 11.00
CA THR A 46 -4.78 6.61 10.93
C THR A 46 -5.02 7.12 9.51
N PRO A 47 -6.14 7.83 9.25
CA PRO A 47 -6.35 8.50 7.96
C PRO A 47 -5.52 9.78 7.82
N PHE A 48 -4.71 10.13 8.83
CA PHE A 48 -3.96 11.38 8.88
C PHE A 48 -2.75 11.33 7.93
N SER A 49 -2.81 12.16 6.88
CA SER A 49 -1.62 12.69 6.23
C SER A 49 -0.92 13.64 7.19
N ILE A 50 0.42 13.62 7.25
CA ILE A 50 1.17 14.60 8.04
C ILE A 50 0.81 16.00 7.50
N PRO A 51 0.35 16.94 8.34
CA PRO A 51 0.05 18.30 7.90
C PRO A 51 1.26 18.91 7.19
N GLU A 52 1.03 19.50 6.01
CA GLU A 52 2.07 20.10 5.15
C GLU A 52 3.00 21.08 5.91
N SER A 53 2.51 21.70 6.99
CA SER A 53 3.23 22.66 7.82
C SER A 53 4.50 22.12 8.50
N TRP A 54 4.73 20.81 8.55
CA TRP A 54 5.92 20.19 9.18
C TRP A 54 6.96 19.69 8.18
N ASN A 55 6.83 20.03 6.88
CA ASN A 55 7.85 19.69 5.90
C ASN A 55 9.03 20.69 5.90
N VAL A 56 10.11 20.32 6.59
CA VAL A 56 11.41 21.01 6.50
C VAL A 56 11.93 21.06 5.04
N PHE A 57 11.57 20.10 4.21
CA PHE A 57 11.96 20.03 2.79
C PHE A 57 11.14 20.94 1.86
N GLN A 58 9.92 21.31 2.25
CA GLN A 58 9.10 22.23 1.43
C GLN A 58 9.69 23.63 1.47
N GLN A 59 10.30 24.02 2.60
CA GLN A 59 10.98 25.31 2.79
C GLN A 59 12.24 25.47 1.94
N ILE A 60 12.89 24.36 1.54
CA ILE A 60 14.05 24.35 0.64
C ILE A 60 13.59 24.41 -0.83
N ASN A 61 12.52 23.70 -1.19
CA ASN A 61 11.97 23.74 -2.56
C ASN A 61 11.27 25.07 -2.90
N THR A 62 10.66 25.75 -1.93
CA THR A 62 10.06 27.08 -2.13
C THR A 62 11.08 28.19 -2.40
N LEU A 63 12.38 27.95 -2.18
CA LEU A 63 13.44 28.90 -2.54
C LEU A 63 13.95 28.71 -3.98
N GLN A 64 13.57 27.62 -4.66
CA GLN A 64 14.01 27.32 -6.04
C GLN A 64 12.91 27.45 -7.10
N SER A 65 11.62 27.43 -6.75
CA SER A 65 10.54 27.64 -7.71
C SER A 65 9.91 29.02 -7.51
N LYS A 66 10.56 30.06 -8.04
CA LYS A 66 9.90 31.34 -8.27
C LYS A 66 9.32 31.31 -9.69
N GLU A 67 7.98 31.34 -9.75
CA GLU A 67 7.11 31.61 -10.92
C GLU A 67 7.09 30.60 -12.08
N ILE A 68 5.97 29.85 -12.21
CA ILE A 68 5.19 29.75 -13.45
C ILE A 68 3.69 29.66 -13.07
N PRO A 69 2.81 30.55 -13.56
CA PRO A 69 1.36 30.45 -13.33
C PRO A 69 0.78 29.23 -14.07
N HIS A 70 -0.05 28.45 -13.38
CA HIS A 70 -0.84 27.39 -14.00
C HIS A 70 -1.75 27.98 -15.09
N VAL A 71 -1.42 27.76 -16.36
CA VAL A 71 -2.35 27.93 -17.47
C VAL A 71 -3.37 26.80 -17.40
N VAL A 72 -4.56 27.12 -16.91
CA VAL A 72 -5.73 26.26 -17.03
C VAL A 72 -6.14 26.26 -18.50
N ASN A 73 -5.82 25.18 -19.23
CA ASN A 73 -6.38 24.97 -20.56
C ASN A 73 -7.89 24.69 -20.43
N VAL A 74 -8.69 25.75 -20.59
CA VAL A 74 -10.11 25.61 -20.92
C VAL A 74 -10.18 25.25 -22.41
N ILE A 75 -10.24 23.96 -22.72
CA ILE A 75 -10.68 23.51 -24.04
C ILE A 75 -12.19 23.82 -24.14
N ARG A 76 -12.52 24.80 -24.98
CA ARG A 76 -13.88 25.13 -25.40
C ARG A 76 -14.03 24.65 -26.84
N ASP A 77 -14.61 23.46 -27.00
CA ASP A 77 -15.04 22.97 -28.31
C ASP A 77 -16.55 23.17 -28.45
N GLY A 78 -16.98 23.41 -29.68
CA GLY A 78 -18.37 23.60 -30.07
C GLY A 78 -19.25 22.47 -29.55
N GLY A 79 -20.00 22.78 -28.49
CA GLY A 79 -21.30 22.20 -28.24
C GLY A 79 -21.38 21.02 -27.28
N ASN A 80 -20.42 20.08 -27.19
CA ASN A 80 -20.53 18.97 -26.23
C ASN A 80 -19.18 18.35 -25.84
N LYS A 81 -18.85 18.39 -24.54
CA LYS A 81 -17.81 17.53 -23.95
C LYS A 81 -18.39 16.14 -23.72
N VAL A 82 -18.03 15.16 -24.54
CA VAL A 82 -18.20 13.74 -24.19
C VAL A 82 -16.83 13.15 -23.91
N VAL A 83 -16.31 13.47 -22.71
CA VAL A 83 -15.32 12.61 -22.08
C VAL A 83 -16.10 11.43 -21.51
N SER A 84 -16.12 10.30 -22.22
CA SER A 84 -16.57 9.03 -21.65
C SER A 84 -15.50 8.54 -20.67
N GLN A 85 -15.49 9.12 -19.48
CA GLN A 85 -15.07 8.39 -18.29
C GLN A 85 -16.12 7.31 -18.08
N THR A 86 -15.77 6.05 -18.27
CA THR A 86 -16.53 4.95 -17.66
C THR A 86 -16.39 5.08 -16.15
N LYS A 87 -17.16 6.00 -15.56
CA LYS A 87 -17.50 5.93 -14.14
C LYS A 87 -18.26 4.62 -13.99
N LEU A 88 -17.57 3.57 -13.56
CA LEU A 88 -18.21 2.48 -12.84
C LEU A 88 -19.20 3.14 -11.87
N PRO A 89 -20.47 2.74 -11.82
CA PRO A 89 -21.46 3.39 -10.98
C PRO A 89 -20.97 3.37 -9.52
N ILE A 90 -20.42 4.52 -9.09
CA ILE A 90 -19.66 4.69 -7.85
C ILE A 90 -20.51 4.24 -6.64
N GLY A 91 -21.84 4.42 -6.74
CA GLY A 91 -22.79 3.96 -5.73
C GLY A 91 -22.76 2.44 -5.46
N ASN A 92 -22.51 1.60 -6.47
CA ASN A 92 -22.55 0.14 -6.27
C ASN A 92 -21.32 -0.39 -5.55
N ILE A 93 -20.14 0.21 -5.78
CA ILE A 93 -18.88 -0.22 -5.16
C ILE A 93 -18.83 0.24 -3.69
N GLU A 94 -19.30 1.45 -3.39
CA GLU A 94 -19.40 1.93 -2.01
C GLU A 94 -20.37 1.09 -1.18
N ILE A 95 -21.54 0.75 -1.74
CA ILE A 95 -22.50 -0.14 -1.08
C ILE A 95 -21.88 -1.52 -0.82
N LEU A 96 -21.18 -2.09 -1.80
CA LEU A 96 -20.51 -3.39 -1.63
C LEU A 96 -19.41 -3.32 -0.56
N TYR A 97 -18.65 -2.24 -0.52
CA TYR A 97 -17.63 -2.00 0.50
C TYR A 97 -18.25 -1.99 1.91
N PHE A 98 -19.27 -1.16 2.14
CA PHE A 98 -19.94 -1.06 3.44
C PHE A 98 -20.64 -2.36 3.83
N LEU A 99 -21.24 -3.08 2.86
CA LEU A 99 -21.82 -4.39 3.12
C LEU A 99 -20.77 -5.38 3.63
N GLY A 100 -19.58 -5.42 3.01
CA GLY A 100 -18.46 -6.25 3.47
C GLY A 100 -17.98 -5.88 4.88
N VAL A 101 -17.85 -4.58 5.17
CA VAL A 101 -17.52 -4.07 6.51
C VAL A 101 -18.55 -4.54 7.53
N ILE A 102 -19.84 -4.37 7.26
CA ILE A 102 -20.94 -4.75 8.16
C ILE A 102 -20.95 -6.27 8.39
N LEU A 103 -20.77 -7.08 7.34
CA LEU A 103 -20.74 -8.54 7.46
C LEU A 103 -19.61 -9.00 8.38
N ILE A 104 -18.39 -8.54 8.15
CA ILE A 104 -17.22 -8.95 8.95
C ILE A 104 -17.29 -8.38 10.37
N LEU A 105 -17.72 -7.14 10.52
CA LEU A 105 -17.91 -6.52 11.83
C LEU A 105 -18.98 -7.25 12.65
N SER A 106 -20.11 -7.60 12.03
CA SER A 106 -21.19 -8.35 12.68
C SER A 106 -20.73 -9.74 13.12
N TYR A 107 -19.89 -10.40 12.32
CA TYR A 107 -19.27 -11.67 12.69
C TYR A 107 -18.41 -11.53 13.96
N PHE A 108 -17.48 -10.56 13.99
CA PHE A 108 -16.64 -10.32 15.17
C PHE A 108 -17.43 -9.89 16.40
N ILE A 109 -18.44 -9.03 16.24
CA ILE A 109 -19.32 -8.58 17.34
C ILE A 109 -20.10 -9.77 17.90
N THR A 110 -20.68 -10.61 17.05
CA THR A 110 -21.46 -11.78 17.48
C THR A 110 -20.59 -12.78 18.23
N MET A 111 -19.39 -13.06 17.70
CA MET A 111 -18.40 -13.93 18.35
C MET A 111 -17.96 -13.37 19.72
N TYR A 112 -17.68 -12.07 19.79
CA TYR A 112 -17.31 -11.41 21.04
C TYR A 112 -18.46 -11.44 22.05
N TYR A 113 -19.68 -11.08 21.63
CA TYR A 113 -20.85 -11.04 22.49
C TYR A 113 -21.21 -12.43 23.03
N HIS A 114 -21.21 -13.45 22.17
CA HIS A 114 -21.49 -14.83 22.59
C HIS A 114 -20.45 -15.32 23.60
N SER A 115 -19.16 -15.07 23.34
CA SER A 115 -18.07 -15.41 24.25
C SER A 115 -18.20 -14.67 25.58
N HIS A 116 -18.46 -13.35 25.54
CA HIS A 116 -18.62 -12.53 26.73
C HIS A 116 -19.80 -12.99 27.59
N LYS A 117 -20.98 -13.21 26.99
CA LYS A 117 -22.18 -13.68 27.70
C LYS A 117 -21.98 -15.07 28.32
N LYS A 118 -21.22 -15.95 27.66
CA LYS A 118 -20.89 -17.28 28.17
C LYS A 118 -19.93 -17.20 29.37
N PHE A 119 -18.89 -16.38 29.29
CA PHE A 119 -17.82 -16.37 30.30
C PHE A 119 -18.09 -15.47 31.51
N THR A 120 -18.95 -14.47 31.36
CA THR A 120 -19.38 -13.60 32.49
C THR A 120 -20.12 -14.39 33.56
N LYS A 121 -20.92 -15.40 33.16
CA LYS A 121 -21.71 -16.25 34.05
C LYS A 121 -20.90 -17.28 34.85
N LEU A 122 -19.62 -17.46 34.52
CA LEU A 122 -18.77 -18.43 35.21
C LEU A 122 -18.35 -17.89 36.59
N LEU A 123 -18.31 -18.81 37.56
CA LEU A 123 -17.89 -18.52 38.93
C LEU A 123 -16.35 -18.46 39.01
N PRO A 124 -15.80 -17.60 39.88
CA PRO A 124 -14.37 -17.56 40.14
C PRO A 124 -13.90 -18.84 40.85
N ILE A 125 -12.69 -19.29 40.52
CA ILE A 125 -12.01 -20.34 41.26
C ILE A 125 -11.23 -19.67 42.39
N GLU A 126 -11.45 -20.13 43.62
CA GLU A 126 -10.64 -19.75 44.77
C GLU A 126 -9.72 -20.92 45.14
N ASN A 127 -8.42 -20.70 44.97
CA ASN A 127 -7.37 -21.66 45.30
C ASN A 127 -6.22 -20.91 46.00
N THR A 128 -5.61 -21.52 47.02
CA THR A 128 -4.43 -21.02 47.73
C THR A 128 -3.31 -20.61 46.78
N TYR A 129 -3.07 -21.39 45.71
CA TYR A 129 -2.11 -21.05 44.67
C TYR A 129 -2.47 -19.71 44.00
N ILE A 130 -3.72 -19.56 43.54
CA ILE A 130 -4.19 -18.33 42.86
C ILE A 130 -4.04 -17.11 43.77
N THR A 131 -4.37 -17.23 45.06
CA THR A 131 -4.23 -16.10 46.00
C THR A 131 -2.77 -15.69 46.19
N THR A 132 -1.85 -16.66 46.28
CA THR A 132 -0.41 -16.43 46.41
C THR A 132 0.15 -15.81 45.13
N TRP A 133 -0.23 -16.37 43.99
CA TRP A 133 0.19 -15.92 42.67
C TRP A 133 -0.27 -14.48 42.38
N LYS A 134 -1.51 -14.12 42.73
CA LYS A 134 -2.02 -12.74 42.58
C LYS A 134 -1.24 -11.73 43.43
N ARG A 135 -0.74 -12.14 44.61
CA ARG A 135 0.10 -11.28 45.47
C ARG A 135 1.48 -11.05 44.86
N THR A 136 2.07 -12.08 44.26
CA THR A 136 3.39 -11.98 43.62
C THR A 136 3.34 -11.29 42.25
N HIS A 137 2.19 -11.29 41.57
CA HIS A 137 1.96 -10.69 40.25
C HIS A 137 1.02 -9.48 40.30
N ALA A 138 1.35 -8.52 41.16
CA ALA A 138 0.54 -7.33 41.37
C ALA A 138 0.45 -6.46 40.09
N LEU A 139 -0.77 -6.25 39.61
CA LEU A 139 -1.11 -5.28 38.57
C LEU A 139 -2.10 -4.26 39.12
N ARG A 140 -2.13 -3.06 38.52
CA ARG A 140 -3.17 -2.05 38.81
C ARG A 140 -4.59 -2.54 38.47
N ARG A 141 -4.71 -3.55 37.61
CA ARG A 141 -5.98 -4.17 37.21
C ARG A 141 -6.20 -5.44 38.01
N ASN A 142 -7.39 -5.63 38.55
CA ASN A 142 -7.75 -6.83 39.30
C ASN A 142 -7.95 -8.01 38.33
N ILE A 143 -7.18 -9.09 38.53
CA ILE A 143 -7.24 -10.31 37.72
C ILE A 143 -8.21 -11.30 38.38
N SER A 144 -9.18 -11.79 37.62
CA SER A 144 -10.03 -12.92 38.03
C SER A 144 -9.57 -14.21 37.36
N VAL A 145 -9.68 -15.33 38.07
CA VAL A 145 -9.46 -16.66 37.48
C VAL A 145 -10.79 -17.41 37.56
N LYS A 146 -11.25 -18.00 36.46
CA LYS A 146 -12.51 -18.74 36.40
C LYS A 146 -12.34 -20.06 35.68
N GLU A 147 -13.19 -21.03 35.97
CA GLU A 147 -13.24 -22.31 35.26
C GLU A 147 -14.29 -22.28 34.16
N ALA A 148 -14.00 -22.87 33.00
CA ALA A 148 -14.96 -23.00 31.91
C ALA A 148 -15.01 -24.44 31.37
N GLU A 149 -16.21 -25.01 31.31
CA GLU A 149 -16.40 -26.41 30.84
C GLU A 149 -16.21 -26.61 29.34
N LYS A 150 -16.44 -25.55 28.56
CA LYS A 150 -16.46 -25.60 27.09
C LYS A 150 -15.25 -24.92 26.48
N ILE A 151 -14.10 -24.97 27.15
CA ILE A 151 -12.80 -24.56 26.61
C ILE A 151 -11.83 -25.71 26.84
N THR A 152 -11.00 -25.98 25.84
CA THR A 152 -10.00 -27.06 25.86
C THR A 152 -8.61 -26.56 26.21
N SER A 153 -8.45 -25.25 26.42
CA SER A 153 -7.15 -24.65 26.73
C SER A 153 -7.35 -23.31 27.42
N PRO A 154 -6.41 -22.89 28.28
CA PRO A 154 -6.42 -21.60 28.93
C PRO A 154 -6.63 -20.45 27.95
N LEU A 155 -7.38 -19.43 28.38
CA LEU A 155 -7.55 -18.21 27.60
C LEU A 155 -7.76 -16.99 28.48
N THR A 156 -7.25 -15.86 28.03
CA THR A 156 -7.44 -14.56 28.67
C THR A 156 -8.44 -13.70 27.90
N TYR A 157 -9.36 -13.05 28.62
CA TYR A 157 -10.22 -12.01 28.05
C TYR A 157 -10.43 -10.83 28.99
N GLY A 158 -10.88 -9.69 28.44
CA GLY A 158 -11.17 -8.47 29.19
C GLY A 158 -9.99 -7.49 29.27
N ILE A 159 -10.27 -6.20 29.08
CA ILE A 159 -9.25 -5.14 29.03
C ILE A 159 -9.04 -4.51 30.42
N PHE A 160 -10.10 -4.01 31.03
CA PHE A 160 -10.05 -3.32 32.33
C PHE A 160 -10.08 -4.27 33.53
N LYS A 161 -10.89 -5.33 33.43
CA LYS A 161 -11.00 -6.42 34.41
C LYS A 161 -10.59 -7.72 33.72
N PRO A 162 -9.27 -7.98 33.58
CA PRO A 162 -8.80 -9.17 32.90
C PRO A 162 -9.21 -10.43 33.64
N VAL A 163 -9.60 -11.45 32.90
CA VAL A 163 -10.03 -12.75 33.40
C VAL A 163 -9.23 -13.84 32.70
N ILE A 164 -8.58 -14.69 33.49
CA ILE A 164 -7.96 -15.93 33.03
C ILE A 164 -9.02 -17.03 33.15
N LEU A 165 -9.35 -17.69 32.05
CA LEU A 165 -10.19 -18.89 32.06
C LEU A 165 -9.31 -20.12 31.98
N LEU A 166 -9.61 -21.10 32.80
CA LEU A 166 -8.98 -22.41 32.78
C LEU A 166 -9.99 -23.48 32.32
N PRO A 167 -9.54 -24.50 31.58
CA PRO A 167 -10.38 -25.63 31.22
C PRO A 167 -10.82 -26.40 32.48
N LYS A 168 -11.99 -27.02 32.43
CA LYS A 168 -12.45 -27.91 33.50
C LYS A 168 -11.53 -29.12 33.57
N GLY A 169 -11.07 -29.46 34.78
CA GLY A 169 -10.12 -30.56 34.98
C GLY A 169 -8.66 -30.18 34.77
N PHE A 170 -8.34 -28.87 34.78
CA PHE A 170 -6.96 -28.38 34.80
C PHE A 170 -6.15 -29.05 35.92
N ASP A 171 -5.00 -29.63 35.59
CA ASP A 171 -4.15 -30.32 36.55
C ASP A 171 -3.44 -29.34 37.48
N TRP A 172 -3.91 -29.28 38.73
CA TRP A 172 -3.30 -28.48 39.79
C TRP A 172 -2.16 -29.21 40.53
N GLN A 173 -1.92 -30.48 40.24
CA GLN A 173 -0.88 -31.27 40.91
C GLN A 173 0.51 -30.98 40.34
N ASN A 174 0.60 -30.76 39.03
CA ASN A 174 1.85 -30.36 38.39
C ASN A 174 2.08 -28.85 38.49
N LEU A 175 2.69 -28.41 39.60
CA LEU A 175 2.92 -26.98 39.87
C LEU A 175 3.78 -26.27 38.82
N ASP A 176 4.77 -26.95 38.22
CA ASP A 176 5.58 -26.38 37.12
C ASP A 176 4.69 -26.09 35.90
N HIS A 177 3.78 -27.00 35.55
CA HIS A 177 2.80 -26.81 34.48
C HIS A 177 1.85 -25.63 34.77
N VAL A 178 1.35 -25.54 36.02
CA VAL A 178 0.52 -24.40 36.45
C VAL A 178 1.28 -23.08 36.29
N ASP A 179 2.53 -23.03 36.76
CA ASP A 179 3.38 -21.84 36.68
C ASP A 179 3.62 -21.38 35.23
N TYR A 180 3.85 -22.31 34.30
CA TYR A 180 4.01 -21.99 32.88
C TYR A 180 2.75 -21.38 32.26
N VAL A 181 1.59 -22.01 32.49
CA VAL A 181 0.30 -21.55 31.97
C VAL A 181 -0.03 -20.16 32.53
N PHE A 182 0.09 -19.99 33.84
CA PHE A 182 -0.25 -18.73 34.48
C PHE A 182 0.70 -17.59 34.04
N GLU A 183 1.99 -17.87 33.86
CA GLU A 183 2.92 -16.86 33.34
C GLU A 183 2.60 -16.50 31.89
N HIS A 184 2.22 -17.46 31.07
CA HIS A 184 1.81 -17.24 29.69
C HIS A 184 0.58 -16.31 29.62
N GLU A 185 -0.49 -16.66 30.33
CA GLU A 185 -1.73 -15.88 30.37
C GLU A 185 -1.53 -14.50 31.00
N PHE A 186 -0.72 -14.42 32.06
CA PHE A 186 -0.35 -13.14 32.66
C PHE A 186 0.40 -12.24 31.69
N ASN A 187 1.23 -12.81 30.83
CA ASN A 187 1.94 -12.04 29.83
C ASN A 187 0.97 -11.39 28.82
N HIS A 188 -0.09 -12.10 28.40
CA HIS A 188 -1.15 -11.53 27.58
C HIS A 188 -1.83 -10.34 28.27
N ILE A 189 -2.16 -10.49 29.55
CA ILE A 189 -2.76 -9.42 30.35
C ILE A 189 -1.82 -8.23 30.39
N LYS A 190 -0.57 -8.44 30.83
CA LYS A 190 0.45 -7.39 31.01
C LYS A 190 0.71 -6.60 29.74
N ASN A 191 0.70 -7.27 28.58
CA ASN A 191 0.99 -6.65 27.28
C ASN A 191 -0.23 -6.08 26.56
N PHE A 192 -1.43 -6.17 27.16
CA PHE A 192 -2.68 -5.75 26.53
C PHE A 192 -2.94 -6.44 25.19
N ASP A 193 -2.64 -7.73 25.09
CA ASP A 193 -2.76 -8.47 23.82
C ASP A 193 -4.20 -8.55 23.33
N VAL A 194 -5.18 -8.57 24.24
CA VAL A 194 -6.61 -8.42 23.92
C VAL A 194 -6.88 -7.13 23.13
N LEU A 195 -6.25 -6.02 23.51
CA LEU A 195 -6.41 -4.74 22.82
C LEU A 195 -5.72 -4.74 21.44
N LYS A 196 -4.55 -5.36 21.32
CA LYS A 196 -3.86 -5.53 20.03
C LYS A 196 -4.70 -6.37 19.07
N LYS A 197 -5.25 -7.50 19.55
CA LYS A 197 -6.16 -8.36 18.77
C LYS A 197 -7.42 -7.59 18.35
N LEU A 198 -7.94 -6.71 19.20
CA LEU A 198 -9.05 -5.82 18.82
C LEU A 198 -8.68 -4.87 17.68
N PHE A 199 -7.52 -4.20 17.75
CA PHE A 199 -7.07 -3.33 16.65
C PHE A 199 -6.83 -4.10 15.34
N LEU A 200 -6.29 -5.33 15.41
CA LEU A 200 -6.16 -6.21 14.26
C LEU A 200 -7.53 -6.53 13.64
N ASN A 201 -8.54 -6.85 14.45
CA ASN A 201 -9.90 -7.09 13.95
C ASN A 201 -10.48 -5.85 13.26
N ILE A 202 -10.29 -4.66 13.84
CA ILE A 202 -10.75 -3.39 13.24
C ILE A 202 -10.09 -3.17 11.87
N VAL A 203 -8.77 -3.36 11.78
CA VAL A 203 -8.03 -3.23 10.51
C VAL A 203 -8.56 -4.19 9.45
N VAL A 204 -8.80 -5.46 9.81
CA VAL A 204 -9.38 -6.45 8.90
C VAL A 204 -10.80 -6.05 8.46
N CYS A 205 -11.63 -5.50 9.36
CA CYS A 205 -12.96 -5.03 8.99
C CYS A 205 -12.89 -3.89 7.95
N ILE A 206 -12.00 -2.92 8.15
CA ILE A 206 -11.87 -1.75 7.27
C ILE A 206 -11.26 -2.12 5.92
N HIS A 207 -10.23 -2.97 5.93
CA HIS A 207 -9.43 -3.33 4.75
C HIS A 207 -9.69 -4.77 4.31
N TRP A 208 -10.92 -5.26 4.48
CA TRP A 208 -11.27 -6.66 4.27
C TRP A 208 -10.98 -7.18 2.86
N PHE A 209 -11.02 -6.30 1.87
CA PHE A 209 -10.74 -6.61 0.47
C PHE A 209 -9.24 -6.89 0.21
N ASN A 210 -8.35 -6.51 1.12
CA ASN A 210 -6.90 -6.63 0.94
C ASN A 210 -6.38 -7.97 1.50
N PRO A 211 -5.92 -8.91 0.66
CA PRO A 211 -5.41 -10.21 1.11
C PRO A 211 -4.16 -10.11 1.98
N PHE A 212 -3.32 -9.07 1.79
CA PHE A 212 -2.13 -8.86 2.62
C PHE A 212 -2.48 -8.46 4.06
N VAL A 213 -3.62 -7.80 4.26
CA VAL A 213 -4.13 -7.49 5.60
C VAL A 213 -4.55 -8.76 6.34
N TRP A 214 -5.11 -9.75 5.64
CA TRP A 214 -5.39 -11.07 6.22
C TRP A 214 -4.11 -11.84 6.58
N ILE A 215 -3.07 -11.74 5.74
CA ILE A 215 -1.75 -12.31 6.06
C ILE A 215 -1.16 -11.62 7.30
N LEU A 216 -1.20 -10.29 7.36
CA LEU A 216 -0.81 -9.51 8.54
C LEU A 216 -1.59 -9.99 9.77
N TYR A 217 -2.91 -10.16 9.67
CA TYR A 217 -3.75 -10.62 10.77
C TYR A 217 -3.27 -11.98 11.31
N VAL A 218 -3.00 -12.96 10.43
CA VAL A 218 -2.54 -14.28 10.84
C VAL A 218 -1.14 -14.21 11.47
N LEU A 219 -0.19 -13.53 10.83
CA LEU A 219 1.19 -13.46 11.31
C LEU A 219 1.33 -12.64 12.59
N ALA A 220 0.61 -11.52 12.72
CA ALA A 220 0.63 -10.71 13.92
C ALA A 220 0.05 -11.46 15.13
N ASN A 221 -1.03 -12.24 14.93
CA ASN A 221 -1.55 -13.11 15.99
C ASN A 221 -0.52 -14.17 16.41
N ARG A 222 0.17 -14.82 15.47
CA ARG A 222 1.25 -15.78 15.79
C ARG A 222 2.40 -15.13 16.53
N ASP A 223 2.84 -13.95 16.10
CA ASP A 223 3.96 -13.25 16.72
C ASP A 223 3.62 -12.76 18.15
N ILE A 224 2.35 -12.49 18.45
CA ILE A 224 1.86 -12.23 19.81
C ILE A 224 2.04 -13.47 20.71
N GLU A 225 1.62 -14.66 20.24
CA GLU A 225 1.80 -15.92 20.99
C GLU A 225 3.29 -16.22 21.21
N LEU A 226 4.10 -16.08 20.16
CA LEU A 226 5.56 -16.27 20.23
C LEU A 226 6.26 -15.30 21.19
N ALA A 227 5.77 -14.06 21.30
CA ALA A 227 6.26 -13.08 22.26
C ALA A 227 5.90 -13.43 23.71
N CYS A 228 4.83 -14.18 23.91
CA CYS A 228 4.47 -14.74 25.21
C CYS A 228 5.34 -15.93 25.58
N ASP A 229 5.50 -16.86 24.66
CA ASP A 229 6.41 -18.01 24.82
C ASP A 229 7.85 -17.55 25.14
N GLU A 230 8.35 -16.52 24.43
CA GLU A 230 9.67 -15.95 24.71
C GLU A 230 9.79 -15.38 26.13
N ARG A 231 8.73 -14.76 26.69
CA ARG A 231 8.73 -14.22 28.06
C ARG A 231 8.78 -15.34 29.10
N VAL A 232 7.98 -16.39 28.92
CA VAL A 232 7.95 -17.55 29.82
C VAL A 232 9.34 -18.19 29.87
N VAL A 233 9.92 -18.50 28.71
CA VAL A 233 11.27 -19.06 28.59
C VAL A 233 12.35 -18.16 29.19
N TYR A 234 12.22 -16.83 29.04
CA TYR A 234 13.15 -15.88 29.65
C TYR A 234 13.05 -15.89 31.18
N LYS A 235 11.85 -16.03 31.75
CA LYS A 235 11.61 -16.03 33.21
C LYS A 235 12.07 -17.33 33.88
N PHE A 236 11.69 -18.49 33.34
CA PHE A 236 12.03 -19.80 33.93
C PHE A 236 13.43 -20.29 33.55
N GLY A 237 14.08 -19.61 32.60
CA GLY A 237 15.44 -19.92 32.19
C GLY A 237 15.51 -20.97 31.07
N LYS A 238 16.66 -21.01 30.41
CA LYS A 238 16.84 -21.82 29.18
C LYS A 238 16.79 -23.33 29.42
N ASN A 239 17.04 -23.78 30.65
CA ASN A 239 17.08 -25.20 30.99
C ASN A 239 15.67 -25.82 31.02
N LYS A 240 14.65 -25.00 31.32
CA LYS A 240 13.25 -25.42 31.40
C LYS A 240 12.46 -25.32 30.09
N LYS A 241 13.14 -25.01 28.96
CA LYS A 241 12.48 -24.85 27.65
C LYS A 241 11.78 -26.12 27.17
N SER A 242 12.40 -27.28 27.39
CA SER A 242 11.85 -28.56 26.95
C SER A 242 10.60 -28.91 27.76
N GLU A 243 10.65 -28.72 29.09
CA GLU A 243 9.51 -28.92 29.98
C GLU A 243 8.34 -28.01 29.59
N TYR A 244 8.61 -26.74 29.29
CA TYR A 244 7.59 -25.82 28.79
C TYR A 244 7.00 -26.24 27.45
N ALA A 245 7.84 -26.69 26.50
CA ALA A 245 7.38 -27.15 25.20
C ALA A 245 6.50 -28.41 25.31
N THR A 246 6.83 -29.32 26.23
CA THR A 246 6.00 -30.50 26.55
C THR A 246 4.67 -30.09 27.17
N ALA A 247 4.68 -29.21 28.18
CA ALA A 247 3.46 -28.66 28.78
C ALA A 247 2.53 -28.03 27.72
N LEU A 248 3.11 -27.34 26.74
CA LEU A 248 2.35 -26.74 25.65
C LEU A 248 1.77 -27.77 24.67
N LEU A 249 2.48 -28.87 24.43
CA LEU A 249 1.98 -30.00 23.63
C LEU A 249 0.81 -30.69 24.33
N ASP A 250 0.92 -30.96 25.62
CA ASP A 250 -0.12 -31.65 26.41
C ASP A 250 -1.45 -30.87 26.34
N ILE A 251 -1.39 -29.54 26.47
CA ILE A 251 -2.57 -28.66 26.34
C ILE A 251 -3.18 -28.70 24.92
N GLU A 252 -2.36 -28.89 23.89
CA GLU A 252 -2.82 -28.88 22.50
C GLU A 252 -3.30 -30.27 22.02
N GLU A 253 -2.79 -31.36 22.59
CA GLU A 253 -3.31 -32.72 22.35
C GLU A 253 -4.76 -32.83 22.82
N ASP A 254 -5.09 -32.25 23.97
CA ASP A 254 -6.48 -32.14 24.47
C ASP A 254 -7.38 -31.31 23.55
N ARG A 255 -6.82 -30.38 22.76
CA ARG A 255 -7.53 -29.60 21.73
C ARG A 255 -7.78 -30.39 20.44
N GLY A 256 -6.84 -31.26 20.05
CA GLY A 256 -6.79 -31.94 18.76
C GLY A 256 -7.99 -32.86 18.49
N LEU A 257 -8.61 -33.41 19.54
CA LEU A 257 -9.76 -34.32 19.39
C LEU A 257 -11.06 -33.64 18.93
N MET A 258 -11.21 -32.31 19.08
CA MET A 258 -12.48 -31.61 18.75
C MET A 258 -12.49 -30.86 17.42
N ASN A 259 -11.34 -30.60 16.78
CA ASN A 259 -11.22 -29.64 15.66
C ASN A 259 -10.59 -30.23 14.37
N ALA A 260 -11.05 -31.42 13.94
CA ALA A 260 -10.55 -32.10 12.74
C ALA A 260 -10.59 -31.24 11.44
N PHE A 261 -11.50 -30.27 11.35
CA PHE A 261 -11.69 -29.42 10.16
C PHE A 261 -10.74 -28.20 10.05
N TYR A 262 -10.01 -27.83 11.10
CA TYR A 262 -9.04 -26.70 11.12
C TYR A 262 -7.58 -27.14 11.32
N SER A 263 -7.34 -28.45 11.23
CA SER A 263 -6.16 -29.14 11.76
C SER A 263 -4.83 -28.67 11.17
N SER A 264 -4.73 -28.37 9.87
CA SER A 264 -3.44 -27.98 9.27
C SER A 264 -2.94 -26.62 9.75
N PHE A 265 -3.81 -25.60 9.83
CA PHE A 265 -3.41 -24.26 10.29
C PHE A 265 -3.11 -24.22 11.79
N ALA A 266 -3.90 -24.92 12.61
CA ALA A 266 -3.67 -25.02 14.04
C ALA A 266 -2.38 -25.79 14.34
N ARG A 267 -2.16 -26.93 13.67
CA ARG A 267 -0.94 -27.75 13.81
C ARG A 267 0.32 -26.99 13.38
N ASN A 268 0.26 -26.25 12.28
CA ASN A 268 1.38 -25.41 11.85
C ASN A 268 1.71 -24.31 12.88
N SER A 269 0.72 -23.79 13.61
CA SER A 269 0.95 -22.74 14.61
C SER A 269 1.63 -23.26 15.88
N ILE A 270 1.26 -24.45 16.37
CA ILE A 270 1.86 -25.05 17.56
C ILE A 270 3.29 -25.56 17.26
N GLU A 271 3.49 -26.16 16.09
CA GLU A 271 4.81 -26.58 15.62
C GLU A 271 5.77 -25.37 15.53
N GLU A 272 5.30 -24.27 14.95
CA GLU A 272 6.08 -23.03 14.86
C GLU A 272 6.50 -22.53 16.25
N ARG A 273 5.61 -22.56 17.25
CA ARG A 273 5.90 -22.17 18.63
C ARG A 273 6.98 -23.05 19.25
N ILE A 274 6.82 -24.37 19.19
CA ILE A 274 7.78 -25.33 19.76
C ILE A 274 9.15 -25.20 19.09
N VAL A 275 9.20 -25.17 17.76
CA VAL A 275 10.44 -25.03 17.01
C VAL A 275 11.16 -23.74 17.39
N LEU A 276 10.43 -22.64 17.56
CA LEU A 276 11.03 -21.35 17.92
C LEU A 276 11.49 -21.28 19.37
N ILE A 277 10.76 -21.88 20.32
CA ILE A 277 11.20 -22.03 21.72
C ILE A 277 12.54 -22.78 21.77
N MET A 278 12.63 -23.90 21.05
CA MET A 278 13.80 -24.78 21.04
C MET A 278 14.99 -24.15 20.32
N LYS A 279 14.77 -23.52 19.15
CA LYS A 279 15.83 -22.90 18.35
C LYS A 279 16.18 -21.46 18.76
N ALA A 280 15.53 -20.89 19.78
CA ALA A 280 15.78 -19.51 20.20
C ALA A 280 17.25 -19.26 20.60
N LYS A 281 17.92 -18.38 19.84
CA LYS A 281 19.30 -17.93 20.06
C LYS A 281 19.34 -16.63 20.88
N LYS A 282 20.53 -16.08 21.13
CA LYS A 282 20.68 -14.74 21.72
C LYS A 282 20.12 -13.70 20.74
N ASN A 283 19.36 -12.74 21.26
CA ASN A 283 18.73 -11.69 20.47
C ASN A 283 19.77 -10.66 20.01
N SER A 284 19.79 -10.35 18.71
CA SER A 284 20.64 -9.30 18.14
C SER A 284 19.91 -7.96 18.15
N ILE A 285 20.41 -7.02 18.96
CA ILE A 285 19.88 -5.66 19.05
C ILE A 285 20.10 -4.91 17.74
N VAL A 286 21.24 -5.13 17.06
CA VAL A 286 21.58 -4.46 15.79
C VAL A 286 20.54 -4.77 14.71
N VAL A 287 20.16 -6.04 14.56
CA VAL A 287 19.15 -6.45 13.57
C VAL A 287 17.77 -5.88 13.95
N ALA A 288 17.44 -5.81 15.24
CA ALA A 288 16.18 -5.22 15.70
C ALA A 288 16.08 -3.72 15.41
N VAL A 289 17.16 -2.96 15.65
CA VAL A 289 17.24 -1.53 15.34
C VAL A 289 17.11 -1.33 13.83
N PHE A 290 17.88 -2.08 13.04
CA PHE A 290 17.85 -2.00 11.58
C PHE A 290 16.45 -2.29 10.99
N ALA A 291 15.78 -3.33 11.46
CA ALA A 291 14.41 -3.65 11.05
C ALA A 291 13.43 -2.52 11.38
N SER A 292 13.58 -1.92 12.57
CA SER A 292 12.73 -0.82 13.01
C SER A 292 12.99 0.45 12.20
N THR A 293 14.24 0.78 11.90
CA THR A 293 14.61 1.95 11.09
C THR A 293 14.13 1.84 9.65
N ILE A 294 14.22 0.65 9.04
CA ILE A 294 13.68 0.41 7.69
C ILE A 294 12.17 0.67 7.68
N LEU A 295 11.43 0.13 8.66
CA LEU A 295 9.98 0.28 8.67
C LEU A 295 9.55 1.73 8.94
N ILE A 296 10.22 2.41 9.87
CA ILE A 296 9.98 3.83 10.16
C ILE A 296 10.30 4.69 8.94
N GLY A 297 11.42 4.44 8.26
CA GLY A 297 11.78 5.12 7.02
C GLY A 297 10.75 4.91 5.91
N GLY A 298 10.26 3.68 5.73
CA GLY A 298 9.19 3.37 4.78
C GLY A 298 7.87 4.06 5.11
N LEU A 299 7.51 4.15 6.39
CA LEU A 299 6.33 4.89 6.85
C LEU A 299 6.43 6.39 6.58
N ILE A 300 7.61 6.98 6.81
CA ILE A 300 7.89 8.39 6.50
C ILE A 300 7.80 8.63 5.00
N TYR A 301 8.41 7.75 4.18
CA TYR A 301 8.37 7.84 2.73
C TYR A 301 6.95 7.81 2.19
N ILE A 302 6.14 6.83 2.58
CA ILE A 302 4.73 6.69 2.15
C ILE A 302 3.87 7.87 2.64
N SER A 303 4.24 8.50 3.75
CA SER A 303 3.54 9.67 4.27
C SER A 303 4.02 11.00 3.67
N SER A 304 5.10 10.99 2.88
CA SER A 304 5.68 12.19 2.27
C SER A 304 4.91 12.61 1.01
N PRO A 305 4.75 13.92 0.75
CA PRO A 305 4.10 14.40 -0.47
C PRO A 305 4.88 14.07 -1.74
N LEU A 306 6.19 13.80 -1.67
CA LEU A 306 6.97 13.30 -2.81
C LEU A 306 6.48 11.92 -3.28
N ALA A 307 6.11 11.03 -2.36
CA ALA A 307 5.56 9.72 -2.72
C ALA A 307 4.15 9.84 -3.30
N ILE A 308 3.35 10.80 -2.83
CA ILE A 308 2.02 11.10 -3.40
C ILE A 308 2.16 11.62 -4.84
N LYS A 309 3.13 12.51 -5.08
CA LYS A 309 3.42 13.03 -6.44
C LYS A 309 4.02 11.98 -7.38
N ALA A 310 4.72 10.98 -6.86
CA ALA A 310 5.25 9.85 -7.67
C ALA A 310 4.21 8.75 -7.95
N THR A 311 3.09 8.73 -7.23
CA THR A 311 1.99 7.77 -7.44
C THR A 311 0.83 8.33 -8.26
N GLU A 312 0.71 9.66 -8.35
CA GLU A 312 0.17 10.28 -9.54
C GLU A 312 1.17 10.03 -10.68
N SER A 313 1.02 8.90 -11.36
CA SER A 313 1.61 8.78 -12.69
C SER A 313 1.09 9.97 -13.49
N ASP A 314 1.98 10.91 -13.81
CA ASP A 314 1.78 11.76 -14.97
C ASP A 314 1.26 10.85 -16.09
N PRO A 315 0.11 11.16 -16.72
CA PRO A 315 -0.39 10.34 -17.80
C PRO A 315 0.78 10.17 -18.76
N VAL A 316 1.13 8.90 -19.02
CA VAL A 316 2.23 8.49 -19.88
C VAL A 316 2.28 9.41 -21.09
N LYS A 317 3.17 10.41 -21.05
CA LYS A 317 3.57 11.16 -22.24
C LYS A 317 4.53 10.25 -22.98
N LEU A 318 3.93 9.33 -23.75
CA LEU A 318 4.64 8.73 -24.88
C LEU A 318 5.06 9.91 -25.77
N THR A 319 6.38 10.00 -25.99
CA THR A 319 7.03 10.84 -27.02
C THR A 319 6.70 12.33 -26.98
N ASP A 320 7.42 13.09 -26.15
CA ASP A 320 7.47 14.58 -26.25
C ASP A 320 8.70 15.24 -25.58
N THR A 321 9.69 14.45 -25.15
CA THR A 321 10.80 14.98 -24.32
C THR A 321 12.06 15.41 -25.08
N GLN A 322 12.05 15.48 -26.42
CA GLN A 322 13.19 16.00 -27.18
C GLN A 322 12.93 17.35 -27.89
N ALA A 323 11.68 17.84 -27.94
CA ALA A 323 11.34 19.09 -28.64
C ALA A 323 11.22 20.33 -27.72
N LEU A 324 11.08 20.15 -26.41
CA LEU A 324 10.98 21.27 -25.45
C LEU A 324 12.30 22.05 -25.27
N GLU A 325 13.42 21.58 -25.82
CA GLU A 325 14.67 22.36 -25.88
C GLU A 325 14.67 23.42 -27.00
N ASN A 326 13.80 23.33 -28.01
CA ASN A 326 13.87 24.15 -29.22
C ASN A 326 12.75 25.21 -29.37
N GLY A 327 11.85 25.35 -28.39
CA GLY A 327 10.87 26.45 -28.36
C GLY A 327 9.70 26.37 -29.36
N ALA A 328 9.43 25.20 -29.93
CA ALA A 328 8.24 24.95 -30.76
C ALA A 328 6.98 24.74 -29.88
N ASP A 329 5.85 25.33 -30.29
CA ASP A 329 4.55 25.18 -29.62
C ASP A 329 3.86 23.85 -29.99
N PHE A 330 4.21 23.29 -31.15
CA PHE A 330 3.79 21.98 -31.61
C PHE A 330 4.95 21.30 -32.34
N HIS A 331 5.23 20.03 -32.03
CA HIS A 331 6.19 19.22 -32.76
C HIS A 331 5.69 17.78 -32.86
N LYS A 332 5.75 17.20 -34.05
CA LYS A 332 5.41 15.79 -34.26
C LYS A 332 6.37 15.14 -35.24
N GLU A 333 7.05 14.09 -34.77
CA GLU A 333 7.91 13.24 -35.59
C GLU A 333 7.12 12.09 -36.22
N ASP A 334 7.65 11.57 -37.34
CA ASP A 334 7.16 10.37 -38.05
C ASP A 334 5.63 10.37 -38.28
N MET A 335 5.09 11.46 -38.84
CA MET A 335 3.66 11.52 -39.17
C MET A 335 3.27 10.50 -40.24
N SER A 336 2.19 9.76 -39.97
CA SER A 336 1.60 8.87 -40.98
C SER A 336 0.89 9.67 -42.08
N TYR A 337 0.64 9.03 -43.23
CA TYR A 337 -0.04 9.62 -44.38
C TYR A 337 -1.36 10.31 -44.00
N ASP A 338 -2.21 9.63 -43.23
CA ASP A 338 -3.52 10.15 -42.82
C ASP A 338 -3.39 11.35 -41.88
N GLU A 339 -2.38 11.35 -41.01
CA GLU A 339 -2.12 12.44 -40.08
C GLU A 339 -1.58 13.68 -40.78
N PHE A 340 -0.61 13.51 -41.68
CA PHE A 340 -0.08 14.64 -42.47
C PHE A 340 -1.17 15.21 -43.40
N LYS A 341 -2.00 14.36 -44.01
CA LYS A 341 -3.12 14.79 -44.86
C LYS A 341 -4.15 15.62 -44.07
N ALA A 342 -4.55 15.14 -42.90
CA ALA A 342 -5.50 15.88 -42.06
C ALA A 342 -4.93 17.22 -41.59
N TRP A 343 -3.63 17.26 -41.30
CA TRP A 343 -2.92 18.49 -40.93
C TRP A 343 -2.84 19.47 -42.11
N SER A 344 -2.43 19.03 -43.29
CA SER A 344 -2.28 19.89 -44.47
C SER A 344 -3.62 20.43 -44.97
N ASP A 345 -4.69 19.64 -44.92
CA ASP A 345 -6.06 20.08 -45.23
C ASP A 345 -6.49 21.24 -44.31
N LYS A 346 -6.17 21.15 -43.02
CA LYS A 346 -6.47 22.22 -42.04
C LYS A 346 -5.64 23.48 -42.31
N GLN A 347 -4.38 23.35 -42.74
CA GLN A 347 -3.55 24.49 -43.11
C GLN A 347 -4.07 25.17 -44.38
N LEU A 348 -4.47 24.40 -45.39
CA LEU A 348 -5.10 24.93 -46.60
C LEU A 348 -6.42 25.65 -46.32
N GLU A 349 -7.22 25.18 -45.36
CA GLU A 349 -8.43 25.89 -44.92
C GLU A 349 -8.11 27.26 -44.30
N GLN A 350 -7.01 27.36 -43.54
CA GLN A 350 -6.55 28.62 -42.98
C GLN A 350 -5.99 29.56 -44.07
N THR A 351 -5.21 29.02 -45.00
CA THR A 351 -4.71 29.80 -46.15
C THR A 351 -5.87 30.30 -47.02
N GLN A 352 -6.92 29.50 -47.25
CA GLN A 352 -8.10 29.93 -47.99
C GLN A 352 -8.78 31.15 -47.32
N LYS A 353 -8.89 31.16 -45.98
CA LYS A 353 -9.42 32.33 -45.26
C LYS A 353 -8.56 33.58 -45.44
N LEU A 354 -7.24 33.42 -45.57
CA LEU A 354 -6.31 34.53 -45.84
C LEU A 354 -6.44 35.04 -47.28
N VAL A 355 -6.62 34.13 -48.25
CA VAL A 355 -6.91 34.46 -49.66
C VAL A 355 -8.22 35.23 -49.78
N ASP A 356 -9.28 34.78 -49.11
CA ASP A 356 -10.59 35.44 -49.10
C ASP A 356 -10.54 36.84 -48.46
N SER A 357 -9.61 37.04 -47.51
CA SER A 357 -9.34 38.35 -46.90
C SER A 357 -8.40 39.25 -47.71
N GLY A 358 -7.92 38.79 -48.88
CA GLY A 358 -7.00 39.52 -49.76
C GLY A 358 -5.57 39.63 -49.25
N LYS A 359 -5.20 38.87 -48.21
CA LYS A 359 -3.85 38.90 -47.59
C LYS A 359 -2.85 37.98 -48.29
N VAL A 360 -3.32 36.95 -48.99
CA VAL A 360 -2.50 35.97 -49.70
C VAL A 360 -3.05 35.80 -51.12
N SER A 361 -2.17 35.65 -52.11
CA SER A 361 -2.59 35.45 -53.50
C SER A 361 -3.12 34.03 -53.74
N LYS A 362 -4.01 33.85 -54.73
CA LYS A 362 -4.47 32.51 -55.14
C LYS A 362 -3.32 31.63 -55.65
N GLU A 363 -2.35 32.23 -56.34
CA GLU A 363 -1.16 31.54 -56.86
C GLU A 363 -0.30 30.96 -55.71
N THR A 364 -0.16 31.70 -54.62
CA THR A 364 0.58 31.27 -53.41
C THR A 364 -0.08 30.05 -52.75
N MET A 365 -1.41 30.02 -52.68
CA MET A 365 -2.15 28.89 -52.14
C MET A 365 -2.08 27.65 -53.03
N GLU A 366 -2.06 27.83 -54.36
CA GLU A 366 -1.87 26.71 -55.31
C GLU A 366 -0.47 26.10 -55.20
N LEU A 367 0.55 26.92 -54.95
CA LEU A 367 1.91 26.46 -54.71
C LEU A 367 2.00 25.64 -53.40
N GLU A 368 1.43 26.16 -52.31
CA GLU A 368 1.41 25.48 -50.99
C GLU A 368 0.66 24.14 -51.06
N ARG A 369 -0.45 24.08 -51.79
CA ARG A 369 -1.18 22.83 -52.03
C ARG A 369 -0.31 21.80 -52.75
N LYS A 370 0.40 22.21 -53.79
CA LYS A 370 1.26 21.33 -54.58
C LYS A 370 2.42 20.78 -53.75
N ASP A 371 2.98 21.57 -52.84
CA ASP A 371 4.04 21.13 -51.94
C ASP A 371 3.54 20.07 -50.94
N TYR A 372 2.35 20.24 -50.38
CA TYR A 372 1.74 19.22 -49.53
C TYR A 372 1.41 17.93 -50.28
N GLU A 373 0.96 18.02 -51.53
CA GLU A 373 0.74 16.85 -52.39
C GLU A 373 2.05 16.09 -52.66
N ASN A 374 3.16 16.79 -52.88
CA ASN A 374 4.47 16.16 -53.06
C ASN A 374 4.92 15.43 -51.78
N ILE A 375 4.80 16.05 -50.60
CA ILE A 375 5.17 15.43 -49.32
C ILE A 375 4.29 14.21 -49.02
N LEU A 376 3.00 14.27 -49.37
CA LEU A 376 2.09 13.12 -49.27
C LEU A 376 2.53 11.94 -50.15
N GLU A 377 3.07 12.20 -51.34
CA GLU A 377 3.66 11.16 -52.20
C GLU A 377 4.99 10.64 -51.64
N GLU A 378 5.81 11.48 -51.03
CA GLU A 378 7.03 11.05 -50.33
C GLU A 378 6.71 10.11 -49.16
N ILE A 379 5.68 10.43 -48.35
CA ILE A 379 5.23 9.57 -47.25
C ILE A 379 4.72 8.22 -47.79
N LYS A 380 3.96 8.20 -48.90
CA LYS A 380 3.54 6.94 -49.55
C LYS A 380 4.72 6.10 -50.02
N ASN A 381 5.82 6.75 -50.42
CA ASN A 381 7.05 6.11 -50.85
C ASN A 381 7.98 5.72 -49.68
N GLY A 382 7.54 5.93 -48.43
CA GLY A 382 8.24 5.50 -47.22
C GLY A 382 9.05 6.58 -46.51
N ALA A 383 8.94 7.84 -46.91
CA ALA A 383 9.64 8.95 -46.26
C ALA A 383 9.09 9.23 -44.87
N LYS A 384 9.99 9.58 -43.95
CA LYS A 384 9.63 10.06 -42.62
C LYS A 384 9.47 11.56 -42.66
N VAL A 385 8.36 12.05 -42.09
CA VAL A 385 8.02 13.47 -42.08
C VAL A 385 7.80 13.95 -40.65
N SER A 386 8.46 15.04 -40.29
CA SER A 386 8.24 15.76 -39.04
C SER A 386 7.79 17.18 -39.30
N VAL A 387 6.91 17.69 -38.43
CA VAL A 387 6.39 19.06 -38.50
C VAL A 387 6.57 19.75 -37.16
N SER A 388 7.07 20.98 -37.20
CA SER A 388 7.21 21.88 -36.06
C SER A 388 6.46 23.18 -36.33
N GLU A 389 5.62 23.63 -35.39
CA GLU A 389 4.97 24.95 -35.43
C GLU A 389 5.46 25.80 -34.25
N TYR A 390 5.76 27.07 -34.53
CA TYR A 390 6.25 28.05 -33.57
C TYR A 390 5.20 29.16 -33.35
N GLY A 391 5.21 29.77 -32.16
CA GLY A 391 4.16 30.70 -31.73
C GLY A 391 4.06 32.02 -32.51
N ASP A 392 5.03 32.33 -33.37
CA ASP A 392 4.99 33.46 -34.30
C ASP A 392 4.24 33.16 -35.61
N GLY A 393 3.93 31.88 -35.86
CA GLY A 393 3.27 31.37 -37.06
C GLY A 393 4.21 30.64 -38.01
N GLU A 394 5.49 30.47 -37.64
CA GLU A 394 6.45 29.69 -38.41
C GLU A 394 6.12 28.20 -38.36
N VAL A 395 6.08 27.58 -39.54
CA VAL A 395 5.89 26.14 -39.70
C VAL A 395 7.09 25.60 -40.44
N VAL A 396 7.78 24.64 -39.84
CA VAL A 396 8.91 23.92 -40.45
C VAL A 396 8.49 22.48 -40.67
N ILE A 397 8.53 22.05 -41.93
CA ILE A 397 8.32 20.67 -42.34
C ILE A 397 9.67 20.13 -42.79
N SER A 398 10.04 18.94 -42.32
CA SER A 398 11.21 18.21 -42.83
C SER A 398 10.77 16.82 -43.27
N SER A 399 10.99 16.51 -44.54
CA SER A 399 10.84 15.17 -45.10
C SER A 399 12.21 14.60 -45.45
N GLY A 400 12.44 13.34 -45.09
CA GLY A 400 13.69 12.64 -45.38
C GLY A 400 13.48 11.17 -45.64
N ASN A 401 14.04 10.70 -46.76
CA ASN A 401 14.47 9.30 -46.90
C ASN A 401 15.92 9.25 -46.43
N ASP A 402 16.33 8.18 -45.75
CA ASP A 402 17.75 8.00 -45.38
C ASP A 402 18.64 8.29 -46.61
N GLU A 403 19.55 9.26 -46.42
CA GLU A 403 20.46 9.90 -47.39
C GLU A 403 19.88 10.93 -48.39
N GLN A 404 20.14 12.21 -48.04
CA GLN A 404 20.14 13.43 -48.87
C GLN A 404 18.76 14.05 -49.23
N TYR A 405 18.65 15.35 -48.93
CA TYR A 405 17.58 16.35 -49.21
C TYR A 405 16.70 16.71 -48.00
N ASP A 406 17.02 17.82 -47.33
CA ASP A 406 16.13 18.51 -46.38
C ASP A 406 15.39 19.62 -47.15
N ALA A 407 14.10 19.42 -47.45
CA ALA A 407 13.25 20.52 -47.92
C ALA A 407 12.75 21.29 -46.69
N GLU A 408 13.21 22.53 -46.49
CA GLU A 408 12.80 23.40 -45.38
C GLU A 408 11.80 24.43 -45.92
N ILE A 409 10.51 24.21 -45.67
CA ILE A 409 9.46 25.20 -45.95
C ILE A 409 9.38 26.10 -44.72
N ASN A 410 9.55 27.42 -44.91
CA ASN A 410 9.44 28.41 -43.85
C ASN A 410 8.29 29.37 -44.16
N ARG A 411 7.32 29.47 -43.25
CA ARG A 411 6.13 30.30 -43.39
C ARG A 411 6.17 31.45 -42.39
N ASN A 412 6.45 32.68 -42.83
CA ASN A 412 6.27 33.86 -41.97
C ASN A 412 4.95 34.55 -42.33
N LYS A 413 4.38 35.35 -41.42
CA LYS A 413 3.09 36.04 -41.57
C LYS A 413 2.93 36.88 -42.85
N ASP A 414 4.03 37.24 -43.51
CA ASP A 414 4.07 38.12 -44.68
C ASP A 414 4.79 37.52 -45.92
N GLU A 415 5.36 36.31 -45.86
CA GLU A 415 6.08 35.71 -47.00
C GLU A 415 6.20 34.17 -46.88
N ILE A 416 6.10 33.44 -48.00
CA ILE A 416 6.46 32.01 -48.09
C ILE A 416 7.83 31.92 -48.75
N THR A 417 8.83 31.45 -48.01
CA THR A 417 10.20 31.31 -48.52
C THR A 417 10.59 29.84 -48.52
N VAL A 418 10.85 29.30 -49.70
CA VAL A 418 11.33 27.91 -49.88
C VAL A 418 12.86 27.94 -49.90
N ASN A 419 13.50 27.41 -48.86
CA ASN A 419 14.95 27.27 -48.82
C ASN A 419 15.33 25.83 -49.13
N VAL A 420 15.85 25.60 -50.34
CA VAL A 420 16.51 24.33 -50.69
C VAL A 420 17.96 24.42 -50.20
N LYS A 421 18.29 23.76 -49.09
CA LYS A 421 19.69 23.62 -48.65
C LYS A 421 20.31 22.40 -49.32
N GLU A 422 21.14 22.63 -50.34
CA GLU A 422 22.14 21.64 -50.75
C GLU A 422 23.25 21.58 -49.69
N LYS A 423 23.42 20.42 -49.04
CA LYS A 423 24.60 20.17 -48.19
C LYS A 423 25.82 19.98 -49.10
N LYS A 424 26.81 20.88 -48.97
CA LYS A 424 28.17 20.73 -49.52
C LYS A 424 28.91 19.54 -48.93
#